data_AF-A0A2N9JD73-F1
#
_entry.id   AF-A0A2N9JD73-F1
#
_cell.length_a   1.000
_cell.length_b   1.000
_cell.length_c   1.000
_cell.angle_alpha   90.00
_cell.angle_beta   90.00
_cell.angle_gamma   90.00
#
_symmetry.space_group_name_H-M   'P 1'
#
loop_
_entity.id
_entity.type
_entity.pdbx_description
1 polymer ?
#
loop_
_entity_poly.entity_id
_entity_poly.type
_entity_poly.pdbx_seq_one_letter_code
_entity_poly.pdbx_strand_id
1 'polypeptide(L)'
;MSASTTPVGTVLMYAGRTDGAGVLNLITAGWILCDGSVYPNSQFPDLFTVLGNSYGGTSSGFAVPEYKGLFLRGLDGSDPNQRDPGAATRTAPRPDLSNAGNTGNSVGSVQADSLEAHTHSYNYYNHYLKSTHTLGHECLSGSTTSSVSKEGSTETRPVNQYVDFIIKAVTSPDVVPVGAVLPFAGDLAAWSSSLAGAGWLPCTGTKQVAANYPTLYSTVSNMFGADDQASFRLPDFRGRFLRGVVGQPVPNLPVVDPDYLTRTAPQPKLAFPGNTGNQVGSLEATSFAAHDHSYTYNNDYWSCAATAIGDHAETNAGVTWTTGANGSLTESRPININVNYLIKAVTA
;
A
#
# COMPACT_ATOMS: atom_id res chain seq x y z
N MET A 1 11.40 -21.81 33.00
CA MET A 1 10.96 -20.56 32.37
C MET A 1 9.70 -20.89 31.58
N SER A 2 8.54 -20.42 32.04
CA SER A 2 7.26 -20.65 31.35
C SER A 2 7.38 -20.12 29.92
N ALA A 3 6.94 -20.90 28.92
CA ALA A 3 6.99 -20.50 27.53
C ALA A 3 6.40 -19.09 27.37
N SER A 4 7.16 -18.19 26.72
CA SER A 4 6.72 -16.84 26.40
C SER A 4 5.50 -16.95 25.51
N THR A 5 4.32 -16.64 26.03
CA THR A 5 3.10 -16.71 25.25
C THR A 5 2.97 -15.50 24.33
N THR A 6 2.43 -15.70 23.13
CA THR A 6 2.13 -14.58 22.23
C THR A 6 1.04 -13.71 22.90
N PRO A 7 1.24 -12.40 23.14
CA PRO A 7 0.22 -11.58 23.78
C PRO A 7 -1.05 -11.45 22.92
N VAL A 8 -2.22 -11.41 23.56
CA VAL A 8 -3.49 -11.05 22.88
C VAL A 8 -3.36 -9.63 22.31
N GLY A 9 -3.90 -9.43 21.11
CA GLY A 9 -3.74 -8.19 20.36
C GLY A 9 -2.48 -8.14 19.49
N THR A 10 -1.62 -9.16 19.53
CA THR A 10 -0.51 -9.28 18.57
C THR A 10 -1.06 -9.41 17.15
N VAL A 11 -0.57 -8.57 16.24
CA VAL A 11 -0.89 -8.61 14.82
C VAL A 11 0.26 -9.28 14.06
N LEU A 12 -0.06 -10.24 13.20
CA LEU A 12 0.88 -10.86 12.26
C LEU A 12 0.37 -10.70 10.83
N MET A 13 1.30 -10.64 9.88
CA MET A 13 0.96 -10.84 8.48
C MET A 13 0.60 -12.31 8.26
N TYR A 14 -0.21 -12.59 7.25
CA TYR A 14 -0.67 -13.93 6.94
C TYR A 14 -0.62 -14.17 5.44
N ALA A 15 0.23 -15.11 5.02
CA ALA A 15 0.40 -15.51 3.63
C ALA A 15 -0.48 -16.72 3.26
N GLY A 16 -1.28 -17.21 4.21
CA GLY A 16 -2.18 -18.33 4.00
C GLY A 16 -3.53 -17.92 3.42
N ARG A 17 -4.28 -18.91 2.96
CA ARG A 17 -5.65 -18.73 2.50
C ARG A 17 -6.59 -18.34 3.64
N THR A 18 -7.47 -17.40 3.39
CA THR A 18 -8.42 -16.83 4.36
C THR A 18 -9.87 -17.10 3.98
N ASP A 19 -10.09 -18.18 3.25
CA ASP A 19 -11.40 -18.70 2.86
C ASP A 19 -11.65 -20.11 3.46
N GLY A 20 -12.93 -20.46 3.63
CA GLY A 20 -13.36 -21.78 4.08
C GLY A 20 -12.58 -22.31 5.29
N ALA A 21 -11.88 -23.44 5.11
CA ALA A 21 -11.11 -24.10 6.16
C ALA A 21 -9.95 -23.24 6.72
N GLY A 22 -9.42 -22.29 5.95
CA GLY A 22 -8.35 -21.38 6.39
C GLY A 22 -8.78 -20.52 7.58
N VAL A 23 -9.99 -19.95 7.52
CA VAL A 23 -10.56 -19.15 8.61
C VAL A 23 -10.78 -20.00 9.86
N LEU A 24 -11.28 -21.22 9.71
CA LEU A 24 -11.52 -22.13 10.83
C LEU A 24 -10.20 -22.52 11.53
N ASN A 25 -9.13 -22.73 10.77
CA ASN A 25 -7.81 -23.04 11.31
C ASN A 25 -7.25 -21.86 12.13
N LEU A 26 -7.44 -20.62 11.66
CA LEU A 26 -7.06 -19.42 12.40
C LEU A 26 -7.82 -19.32 13.73
N ILE A 27 -9.15 -19.43 13.69
CA ILE A 27 -10.00 -19.35 14.89
C ILE A 27 -9.61 -20.43 15.90
N THR A 28 -9.39 -21.66 15.42
CA THR A 28 -8.97 -22.79 16.26
C THR A 28 -7.59 -22.56 16.88
N ALA A 29 -6.70 -21.84 16.20
CA ALA A 29 -5.40 -21.42 16.74
C ALA A 29 -5.49 -20.18 17.67
N GLY A 30 -6.70 -19.61 17.86
CA GLY A 30 -6.92 -18.42 18.68
C GLY A 30 -6.71 -17.08 17.96
N TRP A 31 -6.73 -17.08 16.63
CA TRP A 31 -6.51 -15.91 15.78
C TRP A 31 -7.74 -15.59 14.94
N ILE A 32 -7.96 -14.31 14.66
CA ILE A 32 -9.01 -13.84 13.76
C ILE A 32 -8.42 -12.87 12.73
N LEU A 33 -9.14 -12.62 11.64
CA LEU A 33 -8.72 -11.69 10.60
C LEU A 33 -8.85 -10.24 11.07
N CYS A 34 -7.94 -9.39 10.61
CA CYS A 34 -8.06 -7.94 10.69
C CYS A 34 -8.91 -7.43 9.50
N ASP A 35 -10.19 -7.80 9.51
CA ASP A 35 -11.15 -7.56 8.42
C ASP A 35 -12.25 -6.53 8.75
N GLY A 36 -12.09 -5.79 9.85
CA GLY A 36 -13.05 -4.78 10.29
C GLY A 36 -14.33 -5.35 10.91
N SER A 37 -14.43 -6.66 11.14
CA SER A 37 -15.62 -7.24 11.78
C SER A 37 -15.89 -6.62 13.16
N VAL A 38 -17.17 -6.42 13.49
CA VAL A 38 -17.61 -6.00 14.82
C VAL A 38 -18.02 -7.23 15.61
N TYR A 39 -17.36 -7.47 16.75
CA TYR A 39 -17.66 -8.58 17.64
C TYR A 39 -18.32 -8.07 18.92
N PRO A 40 -19.27 -8.83 19.51
CA PRO A 40 -19.75 -8.55 20.86
C PRO A 40 -18.58 -8.51 21.86
N ASN A 41 -18.61 -7.58 22.81
CA ASN A 41 -17.54 -7.44 23.81
C ASN A 41 -17.31 -8.73 24.62
N SER A 42 -18.35 -9.56 24.76
CA SER A 42 -18.30 -10.84 25.46
C SER A 42 -17.70 -11.99 24.65
N GLN A 43 -17.59 -11.87 23.32
CA GLN A 43 -17.08 -12.95 22.47
C GLN A 43 -15.56 -13.08 22.56
N PHE A 44 -14.84 -11.95 22.58
CA PHE A 44 -13.38 -11.89 22.74
C PHE A 44 -13.00 -10.88 23.83
N PRO A 45 -13.28 -11.18 25.10
CA PRO A 45 -13.11 -10.23 26.21
C PRO A 45 -11.64 -9.84 26.44
N ASP A 46 -10.70 -10.77 26.21
CA ASP A 46 -9.26 -10.51 26.30
C ASP A 46 -8.84 -9.49 25.23
N LEU A 47 -9.31 -9.67 23.99
CA LEU A 47 -9.01 -8.75 22.89
C LEU A 47 -9.68 -7.39 23.08
N PHE A 48 -10.93 -7.36 23.55
CA PHE A 48 -11.62 -6.11 23.86
C PHE A 48 -10.88 -5.32 24.95
N THR A 49 -10.33 -6.00 25.95
CA THR A 49 -9.51 -5.35 27.00
C THR A 49 -8.31 -4.63 26.41
N VAL A 50 -7.70 -5.20 25.36
CA VAL A 50 -6.51 -4.63 24.70
C VAL A 50 -6.88 -3.51 23.72
N LEU A 51 -7.92 -3.71 22.90
CA LEU A 51 -8.27 -2.76 21.83
C LEU A 51 -9.21 -1.65 22.30
N GLY A 52 -10.12 -1.95 23.22
CA GLY A 52 -11.29 -1.14 23.48
C GLY A 52 -12.02 -0.83 22.17
N ASN A 53 -12.29 0.46 21.94
CA ASN A 53 -12.85 0.95 20.68
C ASN A 53 -11.80 1.64 19.79
N SER A 54 -10.51 1.34 19.93
CA SER A 54 -9.45 2.03 19.16
C SER A 54 -9.64 1.94 17.65
N TYR A 55 -10.24 0.85 17.19
CA TYR A 55 -10.56 0.59 15.78
C TYR A 55 -12.04 0.81 15.43
N GLY A 56 -12.80 1.42 16.35
CA GLY A 56 -14.23 1.64 16.24
C GLY A 56 -15.06 0.60 16.99
N GLY A 57 -16.39 0.76 16.93
CA GLY A 57 -17.31 -0.12 17.63
C GLY A 57 -18.74 0.42 17.73
N THR A 58 -19.54 -0.28 18.52
CA THR A 58 -20.93 0.02 18.85
C THR A 58 -21.10 0.09 20.36
N SER A 59 -22.34 0.24 20.85
CA SER A 59 -22.62 0.25 22.29
C SER A 59 -22.30 -1.08 23.00
N SER A 60 -22.32 -2.21 22.29
CA SER A 60 -22.16 -3.55 22.87
C SER A 60 -21.11 -4.43 22.16
N GLY A 61 -20.40 -3.87 21.18
CA GLY A 61 -19.36 -4.57 20.43
C GLY A 61 -18.24 -3.65 19.99
N PHE A 62 -17.08 -4.24 19.74
CA PHE A 62 -15.88 -3.54 19.27
C PHE A 62 -15.49 -4.02 17.87
N ALA A 63 -14.91 -3.14 17.06
CA ALA A 63 -14.36 -3.52 15.78
C ALA A 63 -12.93 -4.03 15.95
N VAL A 64 -12.60 -5.14 15.28
CA VAL A 64 -11.19 -5.48 15.02
C VAL A 64 -10.61 -4.54 13.97
N PRO A 65 -9.28 -4.43 13.85
CA PRO A 65 -8.69 -3.61 12.81
C PRO A 65 -9.18 -4.02 11.41
N GLU A 66 -9.31 -3.05 10.51
CA GLU A 66 -9.53 -3.26 9.09
C GLU A 66 -8.23 -2.88 8.37
N TYR A 67 -7.36 -3.86 8.11
CA TYR A 67 -6.03 -3.61 7.50
C TYR A 67 -5.97 -3.90 6.00
N LYS A 68 -7.12 -4.28 5.43
CA LYS A 68 -7.28 -4.58 4.02
C LYS A 68 -7.02 -3.32 3.18
N GLY A 69 -6.11 -3.42 2.22
CA GLY A 69 -5.66 -2.30 1.39
C GLY A 69 -4.76 -1.28 2.11
N LEU A 70 -4.30 -1.53 3.34
CA LEU A 70 -3.48 -0.58 4.10
C LEU A 70 -2.03 -1.03 4.27
N PHE A 71 -1.14 -0.04 4.39
CA PHE A 71 0.18 -0.22 4.98
C PHE A 71 0.13 0.09 6.47
N LEU A 72 0.89 -0.68 7.24
CA LEU A 72 1.09 -0.40 8.66
C LEU A 72 2.34 0.45 8.87
N ARG A 73 2.26 1.40 9.80
CA ARG A 73 3.40 2.21 10.23
C ARG A 73 3.43 2.33 11.74
N GLY A 74 4.63 2.53 12.29
CA GLY A 74 4.80 2.78 13.72
C GLY A 74 4.15 4.10 14.14
N LEU A 75 3.56 4.11 15.34
CA LEU A 75 3.05 5.31 15.98
C LEU A 75 4.21 6.15 16.51
N ASP A 76 4.17 7.47 16.29
CA ASP A 76 5.17 8.40 16.81
C ASP A 76 5.11 8.51 18.34
N GLY A 77 3.90 8.48 18.90
CA GLY A 77 3.67 8.40 20.33
C GLY A 77 4.22 9.64 21.04
N SER A 78 5.08 9.45 22.03
CA SER A 78 5.72 10.56 22.77
C SER A 78 7.14 10.86 22.31
N ASP A 79 7.52 10.48 21.08
CA ASP A 79 8.88 10.74 20.58
C ASP A 79 9.14 12.26 20.44
N PRO A 80 10.19 12.79 21.08
CA PRO A 80 10.50 14.23 21.00
C PRO A 80 10.92 14.68 19.59
N ASN A 81 11.37 13.76 18.73
CA ASN A 81 11.81 14.09 17.37
C ASN A 81 10.65 14.29 16.38
N GLN A 82 9.42 13.94 16.78
CA GLN A 82 8.20 14.04 15.99
C GLN A 82 8.39 13.59 14.54
N ARG A 83 8.74 12.31 14.34
CA ARG A 83 9.04 11.77 12.99
C ARG A 83 7.82 11.75 12.08
N ASP A 84 6.64 12.01 12.62
CA ASP A 84 5.36 12.01 11.93
C ASP A 84 4.66 13.38 12.00
N PRO A 85 5.06 14.35 11.17
CA PRO A 85 4.48 15.71 11.19
C PRO A 85 2.97 15.74 10.91
N GLY A 86 2.44 14.71 10.23
CA GLY A 86 1.03 14.56 9.90
C GLY A 86 0.21 13.81 10.95
N ALA A 87 0.78 13.45 12.11
CA ALA A 87 0.08 12.62 13.08
C ALA A 87 -1.23 13.24 13.56
N ALA A 88 -1.28 14.57 13.75
CA ALA A 88 -2.46 15.28 14.28
C ALA A 88 -3.66 15.32 13.31
N THR A 89 -3.44 15.14 12.00
CA THR A 89 -4.51 15.24 10.98
C THR A 89 -5.12 13.88 10.62
N ARG A 90 -4.68 12.79 11.26
CA ARG A 90 -5.22 11.45 11.02
C ARG A 90 -6.66 11.30 11.47
N THR A 91 -7.42 10.56 10.69
CA THR A 91 -8.85 10.32 10.91
C THR A 91 -9.08 8.96 11.56
N ALA A 92 -10.34 8.68 11.89
CA ALA A 92 -10.75 7.45 12.52
C ALA A 92 -10.91 6.33 11.48
N PRO A 93 -10.61 5.06 11.82
CA PRO A 93 -10.61 3.96 10.85
C PRO A 93 -12.02 3.55 10.41
N ARG A 94 -13.04 3.79 11.24
CA ARG A 94 -14.41 3.29 11.01
C ARG A 94 -15.46 4.40 11.10
N PRO A 95 -15.39 5.43 10.24
CA PRO A 95 -16.35 6.53 10.25
C PRO A 95 -17.81 6.08 9.99
N ASP A 96 -18.00 4.85 9.52
CA ASP A 96 -19.29 4.19 9.32
C ASP A 96 -19.94 3.69 10.63
N LEU A 97 -19.20 3.62 11.75
CA LEU A 97 -19.68 3.11 13.04
C LEU A 97 -20.01 4.23 14.03
N SER A 98 -20.89 3.93 15.00
CA SER A 98 -21.27 4.88 16.06
C SER A 98 -20.09 5.32 16.94
N ASN A 99 -19.11 4.45 17.13
CA ASN A 99 -17.79 4.82 17.61
C ASN A 99 -16.83 4.61 16.45
N ALA A 100 -16.26 5.70 15.94
CA ALA A 100 -15.43 5.64 14.74
C ALA A 100 -14.00 5.13 15.00
N GLY A 101 -13.58 5.13 16.26
CA GLY A 101 -12.22 4.79 16.67
C GLY A 101 -11.30 6.00 16.87
N ASN A 102 -10.02 5.71 17.08
CA ASN A 102 -9.02 6.71 17.44
C ASN A 102 -8.65 7.58 16.23
N THR A 103 -8.35 8.85 16.51
CA THR A 103 -7.83 9.84 15.54
C THR A 103 -6.45 10.33 15.98
N GLY A 104 -5.78 11.12 15.15
CA GLY A 104 -4.56 11.79 15.55
C GLY A 104 -3.38 10.84 15.84
N ASN A 105 -2.51 11.24 16.77
CA ASN A 105 -1.36 10.44 17.23
C ASN A 105 -1.78 9.36 18.24
N SER A 106 -2.60 8.42 17.80
CA SER A 106 -3.04 7.28 18.61
C SER A 106 -3.11 6.01 17.76
N VAL A 107 -2.84 4.86 18.37
CA VAL A 107 -2.94 3.56 17.68
C VAL A 107 -4.35 3.39 17.12
N GLY A 108 -4.43 3.00 15.85
CA GLY A 108 -5.68 2.76 15.14
C GLY A 108 -6.15 3.92 14.25
N SER A 109 -5.54 5.10 14.36
CA SER A 109 -5.84 6.19 13.42
C SER A 109 -5.32 5.90 12.01
N VAL A 110 -5.98 6.47 11.00
CA VAL A 110 -5.67 6.24 9.59
C VAL A 110 -5.24 7.53 8.90
N GLN A 111 -4.38 7.38 7.91
CA GLN A 111 -3.89 8.46 7.06
C GLN A 111 -4.18 8.08 5.61
N ALA A 112 -4.78 8.99 4.86
CA ALA A 112 -4.97 8.80 3.43
C ALA A 112 -3.61 8.82 2.69
N ASP A 113 -3.59 8.25 1.50
CA ASP A 113 -2.48 8.45 0.57
C ASP A 113 -2.32 9.94 0.26
N SER A 114 -1.09 10.35 -0.03
CA SER A 114 -0.78 11.74 -0.33
C SER A 114 0.47 11.82 -1.20
N LEU A 115 0.45 12.76 -2.15
CA LEU A 115 1.61 13.16 -2.93
C LEU A 115 2.05 14.54 -2.47
N GLU A 116 3.35 14.70 -2.19
CA GLU A 116 3.89 15.99 -1.75
C GLU A 116 3.73 17.05 -2.85
N ALA A 117 3.28 18.24 -2.44
CA ALA A 117 3.18 19.38 -3.34
C ALA A 117 4.57 19.71 -3.91
N HIS A 118 4.65 19.83 -5.24
CA HIS A 118 5.89 20.14 -5.92
C HIS A 118 5.64 21.09 -7.09
N THR A 119 6.71 21.70 -7.60
CA THR A 119 6.66 22.61 -8.74
C THR A 119 7.70 22.21 -9.77
N HIS A 120 7.42 22.48 -11.04
CA HIS A 120 8.39 22.37 -12.12
C HIS A 120 8.76 23.77 -12.59
N SER A 121 10.06 24.01 -12.74
CA SER A 121 10.54 25.17 -13.48
C SER A 121 10.59 24.82 -14.96
N TYR A 122 10.04 25.70 -15.80
CA TYR A 122 10.19 25.62 -17.24
C TYR A 122 10.85 26.91 -17.74
N ASN A 123 11.71 26.78 -18.75
CA ASN A 123 12.29 27.94 -19.41
C ASN A 123 11.34 28.40 -20.49
N TYR A 124 10.90 29.66 -20.38
CA TYR A 124 10.09 30.33 -21.39
C TYR A 124 10.95 31.41 -22.07
N TYR A 125 11.14 31.29 -23.38
CA TYR A 125 11.84 32.30 -24.17
C TYR A 125 10.83 33.27 -24.77
N ASN A 126 10.65 34.42 -24.12
CA ASN A 126 10.04 35.57 -24.79
C ASN A 126 11.04 36.10 -25.83
N HIS A 127 10.76 35.88 -27.10
CA HIS A 127 11.55 36.47 -28.18
C HIS A 127 11.16 37.94 -28.32
N TYR A 128 11.75 38.83 -27.52
CA TYR A 128 11.44 40.26 -27.61
C TYR A 128 12.16 40.87 -28.83
N LEU A 129 11.54 40.89 -30.01
CA LEU A 129 12.00 41.77 -31.09
C LEU A 129 11.45 43.17 -30.81
N LYS A 130 12.35 44.13 -30.58
CA LYS A 130 11.96 45.55 -30.50
C LYS A 130 11.27 45.94 -31.81
N SER A 131 10.06 46.47 -31.72
CA SER A 131 9.43 47.16 -32.85
C SER A 131 10.34 48.30 -33.31
N THR A 132 10.68 48.32 -34.59
CA THR A 132 11.52 49.37 -35.21
C THR A 132 10.70 50.54 -35.77
N HIS A 133 9.39 50.60 -35.49
CA HIS A 133 8.48 51.59 -36.10
C HIS A 133 8.14 52.78 -35.17
N THR A 134 8.03 53.97 -35.78
CA THR A 134 7.98 55.29 -35.12
C THR A 134 6.58 55.76 -34.71
N LEU A 135 5.52 55.03 -35.04
CA LEU A 135 4.14 55.42 -34.71
C LEU A 135 3.56 54.45 -33.69
N GLY A 136 3.09 54.98 -32.56
CA GLY A 136 2.67 54.24 -31.38
C GLY A 136 1.59 53.20 -31.70
N HIS A 137 1.93 51.94 -31.44
CA HIS A 137 0.98 50.84 -31.42
C HIS A 137 0.83 50.36 -29.98
N GLU A 138 -0.40 50.17 -29.53
CA GLU A 138 -0.72 49.49 -28.27
C GLU A 138 -0.79 47.99 -28.55
N CYS A 139 0.11 47.22 -27.94
CA CYS A 139 0.09 45.77 -27.98
C CYS A 139 -0.94 45.26 -26.96
N LEU A 140 -1.91 44.45 -27.36
CA LEU A 140 -2.73 43.71 -26.41
C LEU A 140 -1.89 42.58 -25.79
N SER A 141 -1.65 42.67 -24.49
CA SER A 141 -1.14 41.55 -23.70
C SER A 141 -2.33 40.78 -23.13
N GLY A 142 -2.47 39.52 -23.52
CA GLY A 142 -3.50 38.61 -23.01
C GLY A 142 -2.87 37.50 -22.19
N SER A 143 -3.43 37.20 -21.03
CA SER A 143 -3.01 36.04 -20.23
C SER A 143 -3.83 34.81 -20.63
N THR A 144 -3.14 33.73 -20.99
CA THR A 144 -3.79 32.44 -21.30
C THR A 144 -3.33 31.40 -20.27
N THR A 145 -4.28 30.72 -19.66
CA THR A 145 -4.01 29.55 -18.82
C THR A 145 -4.11 28.31 -19.68
N SER A 146 -3.06 27.49 -19.70
CA SER A 146 -3.06 26.16 -20.32
C SER A 146 -2.85 25.09 -19.25
N SER A 147 -3.43 23.92 -19.48
CA SER A 147 -3.24 22.74 -18.65
C SER A 147 -2.63 21.62 -19.48
N VAL A 148 -1.74 20.84 -18.86
CA VAL A 148 -1.30 19.55 -19.43
C VAL A 148 -2.24 18.44 -18.96
N SER A 149 -2.42 17.40 -19.78
CA SER A 149 -3.24 16.25 -19.43
C SER A 149 -2.64 15.48 -18.26
N LYS A 150 -3.53 14.88 -17.46
CA LYS A 150 -3.18 14.01 -16.35
C LYS A 150 -2.66 12.68 -16.90
N GLU A 151 -1.41 12.32 -16.64
CA GLU A 151 -0.80 11.03 -17.01
C GLU A 151 -0.30 10.29 -15.76
N GLY A 152 -0.55 8.97 -15.64
CA GLY A 152 -0.18 8.14 -14.50
C GLY A 152 -1.29 7.18 -14.06
N SER A 153 -1.24 6.66 -12.82
CA SER A 153 -2.30 5.79 -12.26
C SER A 153 -3.12 6.45 -11.16
N THR A 154 -3.97 5.69 -10.48
CA THR A 154 -4.85 6.17 -9.40
C THR A 154 -4.09 6.56 -8.12
N GLU A 155 -2.95 5.92 -7.82
CA GLU A 155 -2.16 6.10 -6.60
C GLU A 155 -0.64 6.13 -6.90
N THR A 156 0.13 6.83 -6.05
CA THR A 156 1.60 6.70 -5.98
C THR A 156 1.95 5.61 -5.00
N ARG A 157 2.61 4.54 -5.46
CA ARG A 157 2.88 3.37 -4.64
C ARG A 157 4.22 2.71 -4.96
N PRO A 158 4.86 2.11 -3.93
CA PRO A 158 5.97 1.20 -4.16
C PRO A 158 5.47 -0.13 -4.74
N VAL A 159 6.39 -1.04 -5.01
CA VAL A 159 6.03 -2.41 -5.41
C VAL A 159 5.44 -3.18 -4.23
N ASN A 160 4.20 -3.63 -4.38
CA ASN A 160 3.41 -4.25 -3.32
C ASN A 160 3.21 -5.74 -3.55
N GLN A 161 3.33 -6.51 -2.47
CA GLN A 161 2.96 -7.91 -2.43
C GLN A 161 1.84 -8.08 -1.39
N TYR A 162 0.71 -8.63 -1.82
CA TYR A 162 -0.50 -8.63 -1.00
C TYR A 162 -0.61 -9.87 -0.10
N VAL A 163 -0.91 -9.62 1.17
CA VAL A 163 -1.10 -10.62 2.24
C VAL A 163 -2.36 -10.27 3.05
N ASP A 164 -2.78 -11.14 3.95
CA ASP A 164 -3.77 -10.80 4.98
C ASP A 164 -3.08 -10.40 6.29
N PHE A 165 -3.86 -9.89 7.24
CA PHE A 165 -3.41 -9.66 8.61
C PHE A 165 -4.31 -10.40 9.58
N ILE A 166 -3.72 -10.98 10.61
CA ILE A 166 -4.41 -11.70 11.68
C ILE A 166 -4.04 -11.10 13.02
N ILE A 167 -4.97 -11.17 13.97
CA ILE A 167 -4.79 -10.71 15.34
C ILE A 167 -5.09 -11.82 16.33
N LYS A 168 -4.23 -11.99 17.34
CA LYS A 168 -4.47 -12.96 18.41
C LYS A 168 -5.64 -12.50 19.26
N ALA A 169 -6.69 -13.31 19.33
CA ALA A 169 -7.98 -12.93 19.93
C ALA A 169 -8.19 -13.49 21.34
N VAL A 170 -7.52 -14.58 21.68
CA VAL A 170 -7.67 -15.29 22.97
C VAL A 170 -6.32 -15.64 23.55
N THR A 171 -6.23 -15.77 24.87
CA THR A 171 -5.00 -16.15 25.58
C THR A 171 -4.54 -17.58 25.28
N SER A 172 -5.50 -18.49 25.06
CA SER A 172 -5.28 -19.91 24.74
C SER A 172 -6.25 -20.36 23.62
N PRO A 173 -5.79 -21.15 22.63
CA PRO A 173 -4.45 -21.72 22.51
C PRO A 173 -3.39 -20.68 22.13
N ASP A 174 -2.15 -20.95 22.52
CA ASP A 174 -1.00 -20.10 22.19
C ASP A 174 -0.17 -20.73 21.07
N VAL A 175 -0.76 -20.72 19.88
CA VAL A 175 -0.15 -21.31 18.68
C VAL A 175 -0.05 -20.24 17.61
N VAL A 176 1.16 -20.03 17.07
CA VAL A 176 1.33 -19.22 15.86
C VAL A 176 0.88 -20.07 14.66
N PRO A 177 -0.13 -19.64 13.88
CA PRO A 177 -0.67 -20.46 12.81
C PRO A 177 0.34 -20.62 11.67
N VAL A 178 0.33 -21.78 11.04
CA VAL A 178 1.08 -22.01 9.79
C VAL A 178 0.60 -21.01 8.74
N GLY A 179 1.55 -20.43 8.01
CA GLY A 179 1.29 -19.33 7.07
C GLY A 179 1.41 -17.92 7.68
N ALA A 180 1.54 -17.80 9.01
CA ALA A 180 1.86 -16.52 9.64
C ALA A 180 3.26 -16.03 9.23
N VAL A 181 3.38 -14.73 9.02
CA VAL A 181 4.57 -14.05 8.57
C VAL A 181 4.97 -12.98 9.59
N LEU A 182 6.25 -12.91 9.92
CA LEU A 182 6.82 -11.88 10.79
C LEU A 182 8.12 -11.31 10.23
N PRO A 183 8.45 -10.04 10.55
CA PRO A 183 9.76 -9.50 10.28
C PRO A 183 10.81 -10.12 11.21
N PHE A 184 12.00 -10.37 10.68
CA PHE A 184 13.13 -10.95 11.38
C PHE A 184 14.35 -10.04 11.23
N ALA A 185 14.84 -9.54 12.36
CA ALA A 185 15.97 -8.63 12.42
C ALA A 185 17.34 -9.34 12.38
N GLY A 186 17.37 -10.66 12.62
CA GLY A 186 18.60 -11.44 12.65
C GLY A 186 19.18 -11.73 11.27
N ASP A 187 20.45 -12.12 11.26
CA ASP A 187 21.15 -12.56 10.05
C ASP A 187 20.71 -13.98 9.64
N LEU A 188 20.08 -14.11 8.48
CA LEU A 188 19.64 -15.42 7.96
C LEU A 188 20.81 -16.37 7.69
N ALA A 189 22.00 -15.86 7.36
CA ALA A 189 23.16 -16.71 7.12
C ALA A 189 23.57 -17.46 8.40
N ALA A 190 23.50 -16.79 9.55
CA ALA A 190 23.82 -17.38 10.85
C ALA A 190 22.69 -18.26 11.41
N TRP A 191 21.42 -17.92 11.15
CA TRP A 191 20.28 -18.48 11.90
C TRP A 191 19.36 -19.42 11.12
N SER A 192 19.53 -19.55 9.79
CA SER A 192 18.62 -20.34 8.95
C SER A 192 18.36 -21.77 9.44
N SER A 193 19.39 -22.50 9.88
CA SER A 193 19.25 -23.86 10.40
C SER A 193 18.45 -23.93 11.70
N SER A 194 18.69 -23.01 12.63
CA SER A 194 17.96 -22.92 13.90
C SER A 194 16.51 -22.51 13.68
N LEU A 195 16.26 -21.59 12.74
CA LEU A 195 14.92 -21.18 12.34
C LEU A 195 14.13 -22.34 11.74
N ALA A 196 14.75 -23.12 10.84
CA ALA A 196 14.12 -24.30 10.26
C ALA A 196 13.76 -25.34 11.34
N GLY A 197 14.65 -25.57 12.32
CA GLY A 197 14.37 -26.41 13.48
C GLY A 197 13.21 -25.91 14.36
N ALA A 198 13.00 -24.58 14.43
CA ALA A 198 11.86 -23.95 15.08
C ALA A 198 10.61 -23.86 14.17
N GLY A 199 10.66 -24.43 12.97
CA GLY A 199 9.57 -24.46 12.01
C GLY A 199 9.34 -23.17 11.22
N TRP A 200 10.36 -22.32 11.09
CA TRP A 200 10.33 -21.07 10.33
C TRP A 200 11.17 -21.16 9.07
N LEU A 201 10.65 -20.65 7.96
CA LEU A 201 11.36 -20.59 6.68
C LEU A 201 11.50 -19.14 6.20
N PRO A 202 12.61 -18.77 5.53
CA PRO A 202 12.78 -17.42 5.00
C PRO A 202 11.95 -17.18 3.74
N CYS A 203 11.24 -16.06 3.68
CA CYS A 203 10.44 -15.62 2.53
C CYS A 203 11.32 -15.11 1.39
N THR A 204 11.95 -16.04 0.67
CA THR A 204 12.96 -15.80 -0.36
C THR A 204 12.59 -16.38 -1.73
N GLY A 205 11.33 -16.78 -1.94
CA GLY A 205 10.89 -17.37 -3.21
C GLY A 205 11.38 -18.80 -3.46
N THR A 206 11.92 -19.48 -2.44
CA THR A 206 12.50 -20.82 -2.60
C THR A 206 11.44 -21.85 -2.93
N LYS A 207 11.78 -22.78 -3.84
CA LYS A 207 10.96 -23.95 -4.18
C LYS A 207 10.95 -24.91 -2.99
N GLN A 208 9.76 -25.37 -2.63
CA GLN A 208 9.52 -26.37 -1.59
C GLN A 208 8.78 -27.58 -2.17
N VAL A 209 9.06 -28.75 -1.63
CA VAL A 209 8.34 -29.99 -1.97
C VAL A 209 7.11 -30.10 -1.08
N ALA A 210 5.92 -30.23 -1.68
CA ALA A 210 4.64 -30.23 -0.95
C ALA A 210 4.60 -31.31 0.15
N ALA A 211 5.15 -32.49 -0.12
CA ALA A 211 5.20 -33.61 0.83
C ALA A 211 6.03 -33.33 2.10
N ASN A 212 7.02 -32.42 2.03
CA ASN A 212 7.84 -32.08 3.19
C ASN A 212 7.13 -31.09 4.13
N TYR A 213 6.18 -30.31 3.60
CA TYR A 213 5.44 -29.29 4.34
C TYR A 213 3.94 -29.35 4.01
N PRO A 214 3.25 -30.46 4.31
CA PRO A 214 1.86 -30.68 3.87
C PRO A 214 0.90 -29.63 4.44
N THR A 215 1.05 -29.24 5.70
CA THR A 215 0.24 -28.19 6.33
C THR A 215 0.49 -26.85 5.67
N LEU A 216 1.75 -26.45 5.47
CA LEU A 216 2.07 -25.20 4.78
C LEU A 216 1.55 -25.20 3.34
N TYR A 217 1.67 -26.31 2.62
CA TYR A 217 1.14 -26.44 1.27
C TYR A 217 -0.39 -26.33 1.25
N SER A 218 -1.10 -26.92 2.21
CA SER A 218 -2.56 -26.77 2.31
C SER A 218 -2.98 -25.32 2.60
N THR A 219 -2.13 -24.56 3.29
CA THR A 219 -2.36 -23.17 3.66
C THR A 219 -1.97 -22.18 2.55
N VAL A 220 -0.82 -22.38 1.92
CA VAL A 220 -0.20 -21.45 0.95
C VAL A 220 -0.41 -21.88 -0.50
N SER A 221 -0.49 -23.18 -0.75
CA SER A 221 -0.66 -23.76 -2.09
C SER A 221 0.32 -23.14 -3.10
N ASN A 222 -0.15 -22.87 -4.31
CA ASN A 222 0.57 -22.18 -5.37
C ASN A 222 0.36 -20.65 -5.37
N MET A 223 -0.12 -20.03 -4.29
CA MET A 223 -0.47 -18.60 -4.29
C MET A 223 0.71 -17.68 -4.65
N PHE A 224 1.94 -18.10 -4.34
CA PHE A 224 3.19 -17.40 -4.67
C PHE A 224 3.93 -18.01 -5.88
N GLY A 225 3.28 -18.93 -6.56
CA GLY A 225 3.77 -19.66 -7.72
C GLY A 225 4.22 -21.08 -7.41
N ALA A 226 4.45 -21.86 -8.47
CA ALA A 226 5.01 -23.19 -8.45
C ALA A 226 5.70 -23.52 -9.78
N ASP A 227 6.70 -24.39 -9.72
CA ASP A 227 7.42 -24.88 -10.90
C ASP A 227 6.68 -26.06 -11.55
N ASP A 228 6.02 -26.87 -10.74
CA ASP A 228 5.34 -28.10 -11.12
C ASP A 228 4.20 -28.41 -10.11
N GLN A 229 3.39 -29.44 -10.37
CA GLN A 229 2.26 -29.82 -9.50
C GLN A 229 2.69 -30.44 -8.15
N ALA A 230 3.96 -30.81 -7.99
CA ALA A 230 4.48 -31.46 -6.77
C ALA A 230 5.19 -30.48 -5.83
N SER A 231 5.24 -29.20 -6.20
CA SER A 231 5.98 -28.17 -5.50
C SER A 231 5.19 -26.87 -5.36
N PHE A 232 5.70 -26.00 -4.51
CA PHE A 232 5.22 -24.63 -4.38
C PHE A 232 6.39 -23.69 -4.06
N ARG A 233 6.22 -22.41 -4.34
CA ARG A 233 7.17 -21.36 -3.97
C ARG A 233 6.76 -20.76 -2.63
N LEU A 234 7.73 -20.56 -1.75
CA LEU A 234 7.55 -19.64 -0.63
C LEU A 234 7.32 -18.22 -1.17
N PRO A 235 6.71 -17.32 -0.38
CA PRO A 235 6.69 -15.90 -0.74
C PRO A 235 8.11 -15.35 -0.93
N ASP A 236 8.27 -14.37 -1.82
CA ASP A 236 9.49 -13.57 -1.93
C ASP A 236 9.18 -12.12 -1.57
N PHE A 237 9.47 -11.76 -0.32
CA PHE A 237 9.16 -10.42 0.21
C PHE A 237 10.33 -9.44 0.12
N ARG A 238 11.44 -9.86 -0.50
CA ARG A 238 12.60 -8.98 -0.66
C ARG A 238 12.26 -7.85 -1.63
N GLY A 239 12.49 -6.60 -1.20
CA GLY A 239 12.19 -5.41 -1.99
C GLY A 239 10.68 -5.20 -2.24
N ARG A 240 9.81 -5.78 -1.41
CA ARG A 240 8.36 -5.61 -1.49
C ARG A 240 7.84 -4.90 -0.25
N PHE A 241 6.80 -4.09 -0.41
CA PHE A 241 5.96 -3.67 0.71
C PHE A 241 4.79 -4.64 0.85
N LEU A 242 4.48 -5.02 2.08
CA LEU A 242 3.36 -5.92 2.38
C LEU A 242 2.12 -5.10 2.68
N ARG A 243 1.06 -5.34 1.89
CA ARG A 243 -0.21 -4.62 1.95
C ARG A 243 -1.36 -5.61 2.09
N GLY A 244 -2.40 -5.23 2.83
CA GLY A 244 -3.58 -6.07 3.02
C GLY A 244 -4.32 -6.31 1.70
N VAL A 245 -4.75 -7.54 1.39
CA VAL A 245 -5.74 -7.78 0.32
C VAL A 245 -7.05 -7.05 0.65
N VAL A 246 -7.83 -6.64 -0.35
CA VAL A 246 -9.12 -5.96 -0.07
C VAL A 246 -10.15 -6.95 0.50
N GLY A 247 -10.07 -8.23 0.09
CA GLY A 247 -11.01 -9.25 0.54
C GLY A 247 -12.46 -8.86 0.22
N GLN A 248 -13.37 -9.09 1.18
CA GLN A 248 -14.74 -8.59 1.08
C GLN A 248 -14.81 -7.13 1.58
N PRO A 249 -15.36 -6.20 0.80
CA PRO A 249 -15.56 -4.82 1.23
C PRO A 249 -16.49 -4.74 2.45
N VAL A 250 -16.14 -3.88 3.40
CA VAL A 250 -17.03 -3.52 4.51
C VAL A 250 -18.10 -2.54 3.99
N PRO A 251 -19.40 -2.79 4.21
CA PRO A 251 -20.45 -1.89 3.75
C PRO A 251 -20.24 -0.46 4.27
N ASN A 252 -20.42 0.53 3.39
CA ASN A 252 -20.26 1.97 3.67
C ASN A 252 -18.84 2.43 4.05
N LEU A 253 -17.85 1.55 3.97
CA LEU A 253 -16.45 1.92 4.07
C LEU A 253 -15.82 1.99 2.67
N PRO A 254 -15.08 3.05 2.31
CA PRO A 254 -14.39 3.12 1.03
C PRO A 254 -13.40 1.98 0.84
N VAL A 255 -13.35 1.41 -0.37
CA VAL A 255 -12.31 0.46 -0.73
C VAL A 255 -11.00 1.23 -0.93
N VAL A 256 -10.02 0.95 -0.07
CA VAL A 256 -8.75 1.70 -0.03
C VAL A 256 -7.87 1.41 -1.24
N ASP A 257 -7.87 0.19 -1.77
CA ASP A 257 -7.13 -0.15 -2.99
C ASP A 257 -8.09 -0.24 -4.20
N PRO A 258 -8.12 0.77 -5.09
CA PRO A 258 -8.98 0.77 -6.27
C PRO A 258 -8.52 -0.20 -7.36
N ASP A 259 -7.24 -0.59 -7.37
CA ASP A 259 -6.63 -1.39 -8.45
C ASP A 259 -6.62 -2.90 -8.11
N TYR A 260 -7.26 -3.28 -7.01
CA TYR A 260 -7.22 -4.61 -6.40
C TYR A 260 -7.60 -5.77 -7.33
N LEU A 261 -8.40 -5.53 -8.38
CA LEU A 261 -8.79 -6.55 -9.36
C LEU A 261 -7.76 -6.75 -10.49
N THR A 262 -6.88 -5.77 -10.72
CA THR A 262 -5.95 -5.75 -11.85
C THR A 262 -4.54 -6.23 -11.51
N ARG A 263 -4.31 -6.60 -10.24
CA ARG A 263 -3.02 -7.07 -9.76
C ARG A 263 -2.56 -8.34 -10.48
N THR A 264 -1.26 -8.45 -10.66
CA THR A 264 -0.62 -9.51 -11.43
C THR A 264 -0.07 -10.63 -10.55
N ALA A 265 0.40 -11.71 -11.17
CA ALA A 265 0.99 -12.83 -10.47
C ALA A 265 2.44 -12.49 -10.04
N PRO A 266 2.90 -13.01 -8.89
CA PRO A 266 4.21 -12.65 -8.34
C PRO A 266 5.38 -13.27 -9.11
N GLN A 267 5.15 -14.37 -9.84
CA GLN A 267 6.16 -15.11 -10.58
C GLN A 267 5.73 -15.38 -12.03
N PRO A 268 5.54 -14.34 -12.87
CA PRO A 268 4.92 -14.48 -14.21
C PRO A 268 5.70 -15.38 -15.19
N LYS A 269 6.94 -15.73 -14.86
CA LYS A 269 7.80 -16.61 -15.68
C LYS A 269 7.70 -18.10 -15.30
N LEU A 270 7.01 -18.46 -14.22
CA LEU A 270 6.84 -19.85 -13.80
C LEU A 270 5.63 -20.50 -14.49
N ALA A 271 5.62 -21.83 -14.54
CA ALA A 271 4.50 -22.62 -15.08
C ALA A 271 3.19 -22.33 -14.33
N PHE A 272 3.26 -22.18 -13.01
CA PHE A 272 2.18 -21.70 -12.18
C PHE A 272 2.64 -20.36 -11.58
N PRO A 273 2.19 -19.22 -12.12
CA PRO A 273 2.79 -17.93 -11.78
C PRO A 273 2.35 -17.37 -10.42
N GLY A 274 1.31 -17.94 -9.83
CA GLY A 274 0.70 -17.51 -8.58
C GLY A 274 -0.61 -16.74 -8.76
N ASN A 275 -1.14 -16.23 -7.66
CA ASN A 275 -2.44 -15.57 -7.62
C ASN A 275 -2.41 -14.17 -8.25
N THR A 276 -3.55 -13.74 -8.78
CA THR A 276 -3.79 -12.41 -9.36
C THR A 276 -4.99 -11.74 -8.68
N GLY A 277 -5.18 -10.44 -8.91
CA GLY A 277 -6.35 -9.70 -8.42
C GLY A 277 -6.47 -9.68 -6.89
N ASN A 278 -7.70 -9.81 -6.37
CA ASN A 278 -8.01 -9.65 -4.95
C ASN A 278 -7.67 -10.89 -4.10
N GLN A 279 -6.45 -11.39 -4.22
CA GLN A 279 -6.05 -12.63 -3.55
C GLN A 279 -4.67 -12.47 -2.92
N VAL A 280 -4.45 -13.19 -1.82
CA VAL A 280 -3.14 -13.30 -1.18
C VAL A 280 -2.14 -13.85 -2.20
N GLY A 281 -0.96 -13.26 -2.24
CA GLY A 281 0.07 -13.59 -3.23
C GLY A 281 0.00 -12.79 -4.53
N SER A 282 -1.05 -12.00 -4.76
CA SER A 282 -1.07 -11.04 -5.87
C SER A 282 -0.03 -9.93 -5.69
N LEU A 283 0.51 -9.46 -6.82
CA LEU A 283 1.57 -8.48 -6.89
C LEU A 283 1.15 -7.28 -7.73
N GLU A 284 1.50 -6.11 -7.23
CA GLU A 284 1.27 -4.85 -7.90
C GLU A 284 2.58 -4.10 -8.05
N ALA A 285 2.89 -3.68 -9.28
CA ALA A 285 4.09 -2.92 -9.58
C ALA A 285 4.05 -1.50 -8.98
N THR A 286 5.20 -0.84 -8.95
CA THR A 286 5.27 0.58 -8.62
C THR A 286 4.44 1.39 -9.62
N SER A 287 3.88 2.48 -9.14
CA SER A 287 3.12 3.42 -9.93
C SER A 287 3.29 4.82 -9.37
N PHE A 288 3.14 5.82 -10.24
CA PHE A 288 3.05 7.22 -9.85
C PHE A 288 1.62 7.72 -10.07
N ALA A 289 1.07 8.42 -9.08
CA ALA A 289 -0.27 9.00 -9.19
C ALA A 289 -0.28 10.00 -10.34
N ALA A 290 -1.31 9.89 -11.18
CA ALA A 290 -1.54 10.87 -12.20
C ALA A 290 -1.81 12.23 -11.53
N HIS A 291 -1.25 13.30 -12.08
CA HIS A 291 -1.47 14.67 -11.63
C HIS A 291 -1.41 15.61 -12.84
N ASP A 292 -1.98 16.80 -12.70
CA ASP A 292 -1.94 17.82 -13.74
C ASP A 292 -1.00 18.97 -13.34
N HIS A 293 -0.60 19.73 -14.36
CA HIS A 293 -0.02 21.05 -14.15
C HIS A 293 -0.87 22.07 -14.89
N SER A 294 -1.17 23.17 -14.21
CA SER A 294 -1.68 24.38 -14.84
C SER A 294 -0.56 25.41 -14.89
N TYR A 295 -0.44 26.07 -16.02
CA TYR A 295 0.49 27.18 -16.18
C TYR A 295 -0.19 28.33 -16.89
N THR A 296 0.08 29.53 -16.38
CA THR A 296 -0.37 30.78 -16.97
C THR A 296 0.81 31.42 -17.67
N TYR A 297 0.68 31.71 -18.95
CA TYR A 297 1.65 32.52 -19.68
C TYR A 297 0.95 33.73 -20.28
N ASN A 298 1.70 34.83 -20.36
CA ASN A 298 1.27 35.97 -21.15
C ASN A 298 1.64 35.67 -22.58
N ASN A 299 0.62 35.52 -23.42
CA ASN A 299 0.83 35.46 -24.86
C ASN A 299 0.90 36.91 -25.32
N ASP A 300 2.09 37.35 -25.70
CA ASP A 300 2.21 38.58 -26.49
C ASP A 300 1.68 38.24 -27.88
N TYR A 301 0.45 38.67 -28.17
CA TYR A 301 -0.14 38.49 -29.50
C TYR A 301 0.69 39.27 -30.52
N TRP A 302 1.51 38.55 -31.28
CA TRP A 302 2.35 39.11 -32.32
C TRP A 302 1.53 39.40 -33.59
N SER A 303 0.75 40.47 -33.57
CA SER A 303 0.21 41.05 -34.80
C SER A 303 0.87 42.38 -35.12
N CYS A 304 2.16 42.33 -35.47
CA CYS A 304 2.84 43.48 -36.06
C CYS A 304 3.71 43.07 -37.26
N ALA A 305 3.05 42.44 -38.24
CA ALA A 305 3.50 42.46 -39.63
C ALA A 305 2.30 42.57 -40.58
N ALA A 306 1.37 43.48 -40.30
CA ALA A 306 0.40 43.90 -41.30
C ALA A 306 1.14 44.81 -42.30
N THR A 307 1.48 44.27 -43.48
CA THR A 307 2.02 45.07 -44.59
C THR A 307 0.93 45.89 -45.30
N ALA A 308 -0.34 45.68 -44.95
CA ALA A 308 -1.49 46.47 -45.37
C ALA A 308 -2.63 46.40 -44.34
N ILE A 309 -3.54 47.38 -44.38
CA ILE A 309 -4.76 47.43 -43.57
C ILE A 309 -5.61 46.18 -43.86
N GLY A 310 -5.78 45.31 -42.86
CA GLY A 310 -6.81 44.26 -42.86
C GLY A 310 -6.37 42.80 -42.99
N ASP A 311 -5.07 42.47 -42.98
CA ASP A 311 -4.64 41.06 -43.07
C ASP A 311 -4.45 40.41 -41.69
N HIS A 312 -5.16 39.29 -41.47
CA HIS A 312 -5.01 38.41 -40.31
C HIS A 312 -4.44 37.06 -40.77
N ALA A 313 -3.13 36.85 -40.59
CA ALA A 313 -2.52 35.53 -40.77
C ALA A 313 -2.34 34.87 -39.40
N GLU A 314 -3.24 33.94 -39.06
CA GLU A 314 -3.11 33.09 -37.88
C GLU A 314 -2.31 31.83 -38.25
N THR A 315 -1.03 31.77 -37.88
CA THR A 315 -0.32 30.49 -37.81
C THR A 315 -0.20 30.08 -36.35
N ASN A 316 -1.24 29.42 -35.84
CA ASN A 316 -1.12 28.63 -34.61
C ASN A 316 -0.37 27.34 -34.93
N ALA A 317 0.97 27.40 -34.90
CA ALA A 317 1.76 26.19 -34.77
C ALA A 317 1.48 25.63 -33.37
N GLY A 318 0.69 24.56 -33.29
CA GLY A 318 0.44 23.87 -32.02
C GLY A 318 1.76 23.38 -31.45
N VAL A 319 2.24 24.03 -30.38
CA VAL A 319 3.43 23.57 -29.66
C VAL A 319 2.97 22.61 -28.57
N THR A 320 3.34 21.34 -28.72
CA THR A 320 3.20 20.36 -27.64
C THR A 320 4.36 20.56 -26.66
N TRP A 321 4.04 21.00 -25.45
CA TRP A 321 5.02 21.18 -24.38
C TRP A 321 5.02 19.97 -23.46
N THR A 322 6.14 19.26 -23.39
CA THR A 322 6.35 18.16 -22.44
C THR A 322 7.23 18.62 -21.29
N THR A 323 6.75 18.51 -20.05
CA THR A 323 7.61 18.60 -18.86
C THR A 323 8.39 17.30 -18.73
N GLY A 324 9.72 17.40 -18.60
CA GLY A 324 10.56 16.25 -18.31
C GLY A 324 10.42 15.85 -16.84
N ALA A 325 10.30 14.55 -16.57
CA ALA A 325 10.43 14.03 -15.21
C ALA A 325 11.86 14.33 -14.71
N ASN A 326 12.00 15.23 -13.74
CA ASN A 326 13.29 15.53 -13.13
C ASN A 326 13.43 14.72 -11.83
N GLY A 327 13.58 13.40 -11.99
CA GLY A 327 13.77 12.46 -10.89
C GLY A 327 14.74 11.36 -11.32
N SER A 328 15.79 11.12 -10.52
CA SER A 328 16.80 10.09 -10.77
C SER A 328 16.44 8.72 -10.19
N LEU A 329 15.27 8.61 -9.52
CA LEU A 329 14.86 7.41 -8.83
C LEU A 329 13.97 6.55 -9.72
N THR A 330 14.17 5.24 -9.65
CA THR A 330 13.41 4.24 -10.41
C THR A 330 12.06 3.88 -9.79
N GLU A 331 11.75 4.38 -8.59
CA GLU A 331 10.54 4.06 -7.80
C GLU A 331 10.23 5.18 -6.81
N SER A 332 8.93 5.49 -6.63
CA SER A 332 8.42 6.29 -5.51
C SER A 332 8.03 5.38 -4.34
N ARG A 333 8.56 5.64 -3.14
CA ARG A 333 8.27 4.84 -1.94
C ARG A 333 8.38 5.66 -0.66
N PRO A 334 7.65 5.28 0.42
CA PRO A 334 7.86 5.83 1.74
C PRO A 334 9.28 5.57 2.27
N ILE A 335 9.72 6.36 3.25
CA ILE A 335 10.90 6.04 4.05
C ILE A 335 10.69 4.66 4.69
N ASN A 336 11.65 3.75 4.52
CA ASN A 336 11.52 2.37 4.96
C ASN A 336 12.81 1.82 5.58
N ILE A 337 12.65 0.69 6.29
CA ILE A 337 13.75 -0.13 6.79
C ILE A 337 13.61 -1.53 6.20
N ASN A 338 14.72 -2.10 5.74
CA ASN A 338 14.71 -3.45 5.19
C ASN A 338 14.86 -4.48 6.32
N VAL A 339 14.00 -5.48 6.32
CA VAL A 339 14.02 -6.60 7.26
C VAL A 339 13.90 -7.92 6.49
N ASN A 340 14.40 -9.00 7.09
CA ASN A 340 14.05 -10.33 6.59
C ASN A 340 12.61 -10.65 6.97
N TYR A 341 11.95 -11.52 6.22
CA TYR A 341 10.64 -12.05 6.60
C TYR A 341 10.71 -13.56 6.73
N LEU A 342 10.04 -14.09 7.75
CA LEU A 342 9.90 -15.52 8.01
C LEU A 342 8.44 -15.93 7.91
N ILE A 343 8.19 -17.13 7.39
CA ILE A 343 6.88 -17.78 7.38
C ILE A 343 6.89 -19.02 8.27
N LYS A 344 5.83 -19.18 9.09
CA LYS A 344 5.65 -20.37 9.94
C LYS A 344 5.24 -21.55 9.06
N ALA A 345 6.09 -22.57 9.00
CA ALA A 345 5.90 -23.74 8.14
C ALA A 345 5.28 -24.94 8.87
N VAL A 346 5.56 -25.09 10.16
CA VAL A 346 5.02 -26.17 11.01
C VAL A 346 4.70 -25.64 12.41
N THR A 347 3.61 -26.09 13.02
CA THR A 347 3.35 -25.90 14.45
C THR A 347 4.30 -26.80 15.25
N ALA A 348 4.89 -26.26 16.32
CA ALA A 348 5.75 -27.04 17.21
C ALA A 348 4.93 -27.98 18.10
#